data_AF-A0AAU0THN8-F1
#
_entry.id   AF-A0AAU0THN8-F1
#
_cell.length_a   1.000
_cell.length_b   1.000
_cell.length_c   1.000
_cell.angle_alpha   90.00
_cell.angle_beta   90.00
_cell.angle_gamma   90.00
#
_symmetry.space_group_name_H-M   'P 1'
#
loop_
_entity.id
_entity.type
_entity.pdbx_description
1 polymer ?
#
loop_
_entity_poly.entity_id
_entity_poly.type
_entity_poly.pdbx_seq_one_letter_code
_entity_poly.pdbx_strand_id
1 'polypeptide(L)'
;MLKKTLAALAIGSALLSANVMAADYTVDKEGQHAFVDFKISHLGYSYITGTFKDIDGKFSFDAAKPEDSKIEFNVRTASVFTNHAERDKHISSKDFLEVSKYADAKFVSTSVKSTGKNAAGKETADVTGDLTLHGVTKPIVVKATFLGEGKDPWGGYRAGFEGTTSIKRSDFGKMMDLGPQSDAVELYISFEGVKAK
;
A
#
# COMPACT_ATOMS: atom_id res chain seq x y z
N MET A 1 74.82 11.43 -13.88
CA MET A 1 74.05 11.85 -12.70
C MET A 1 72.65 12.29 -13.14
N LEU A 2 71.64 11.88 -12.37
CA LEU A 2 70.21 12.20 -12.40
C LEU A 2 69.35 11.79 -13.62
N LYS A 3 68.53 10.75 -13.38
CA LYS A 3 67.43 10.24 -14.21
C LYS A 3 66.22 11.18 -14.14
N LYS A 4 65.58 11.45 -15.28
CA LYS A 4 64.32 12.19 -15.38
C LYS A 4 63.16 11.31 -14.91
N THR A 5 62.50 11.67 -13.82
CA THR A 5 61.27 11.06 -13.35
C THR A 5 60.06 11.78 -13.97
N LEU A 6 59.28 11.05 -14.76
CA LEU A 6 57.94 11.45 -15.21
C LEU A 6 56.95 11.18 -14.06
N ALA A 7 56.34 12.23 -13.54
CA ALA A 7 55.22 12.12 -12.61
C ALA A 7 53.94 11.87 -13.42
N ALA A 8 53.34 10.68 -13.25
CA ALA A 8 52.02 10.37 -13.78
C ALA A 8 50.95 11.02 -12.90
N LEU A 9 50.19 11.97 -13.46
CA LEU A 9 48.97 12.48 -12.84
C LEU A 9 47.86 11.43 -13.02
N ALA A 10 47.56 10.68 -11.97
CA ALA A 10 46.35 9.89 -11.89
C ALA A 10 45.18 10.81 -11.52
N ILE A 11 44.37 11.21 -12.50
CA ILE A 11 43.09 11.89 -12.25
C ILE A 11 42.11 10.80 -11.78
N GLY A 12 41.95 10.67 -10.47
CA GLY A 12 40.93 9.83 -9.88
C GLY A 12 39.55 10.45 -10.11
N SER A 13 38.74 9.83 -10.96
CA SER A 13 37.32 10.18 -11.12
C SER A 13 36.59 9.77 -9.84
N ALA A 14 36.35 10.72 -8.94
CA ALA A 14 35.43 10.50 -7.83
C ALA A 14 34.02 10.38 -8.41
N LEU A 15 33.50 9.15 -8.49
CA LEU A 15 32.08 8.91 -8.73
C LEU A 15 31.31 9.47 -7.53
N LEU A 16 30.73 10.65 -7.70
CA LEU A 16 29.74 11.20 -6.78
C LEU A 16 28.51 10.28 -6.85
N SER A 17 28.43 9.33 -5.93
CA SER A 17 27.17 8.64 -5.63
C SER A 17 26.18 9.70 -5.14
N ALA A 18 25.29 10.17 -6.02
CA ALA A 18 24.18 10.99 -5.60
C ALA A 18 23.35 10.14 -4.62
N ASN A 19 23.38 10.51 -3.34
CA ASN A 19 22.42 10.00 -2.37
C ASN A 19 21.05 10.53 -2.81
N VAL A 20 20.32 9.73 -3.59
CA VAL A 20 18.92 9.99 -3.86
C VAL A 20 18.22 9.81 -2.52
N MET A 21 17.77 10.91 -1.94
CA MET A 21 16.91 10.85 -0.76
C MET A 21 15.57 10.25 -1.17
N ALA A 22 14.91 9.54 -0.25
CA ALA A 22 13.55 9.07 -0.46
C ALA A 22 12.66 10.22 -0.96
N ALA A 23 11.98 9.97 -2.07
CA ALA A 23 11.05 10.92 -2.64
C ALA A 23 9.67 10.73 -2.02
N ASP A 24 8.97 11.83 -1.79
CA ASP A 24 7.58 11.81 -1.37
C ASP A 24 6.66 11.66 -2.59
N TYR A 25 5.60 10.89 -2.42
CA TYR A 25 4.59 10.58 -3.41
C TYR A 25 3.19 10.77 -2.82
N THR A 26 2.25 11.19 -3.66
CA THR A 26 0.82 11.19 -3.34
C THR A 26 0.14 10.11 -4.16
N VAL A 27 -0.71 9.29 -3.54
CA VAL A 27 -1.50 8.27 -4.25
C VAL A 27 -2.37 8.94 -5.32
N ASP A 28 -2.39 8.39 -6.53
CA ASP A 28 -3.11 8.96 -7.67
C ASP A 28 -4.62 8.70 -7.60
N LYS A 29 -5.26 9.36 -6.64
CA LYS A 29 -6.72 9.36 -6.46
C LYS A 29 -7.45 9.98 -7.64
N GLU A 30 -6.94 11.10 -8.16
CA GLU A 30 -7.59 11.86 -9.24
C GLU A 30 -7.60 11.07 -10.56
N GLY A 31 -6.51 10.37 -10.88
CA GLY A 31 -6.44 9.45 -12.00
C GLY A 31 -7.09 8.08 -11.74
N GLN A 32 -7.56 7.82 -10.52
CA GLN A 32 -8.09 6.54 -10.06
C GLN A 32 -7.14 5.35 -10.28
N HIS A 33 -5.83 5.56 -10.17
CA HIS A 33 -4.84 4.48 -10.20
C HIS A 33 -4.58 3.98 -8.77
N ALA A 34 -5.64 3.68 -8.03
CA ALA A 34 -5.60 3.17 -6.66
C ALA A 34 -6.82 2.32 -6.36
N PHE A 35 -6.58 1.11 -5.85
CA PHE A 35 -7.58 0.08 -5.60
C PHE A 35 -7.33 -0.56 -4.24
N VAL A 36 -8.40 -0.71 -3.46
CA VAL A 36 -8.45 -1.50 -2.24
C VAL A 36 -9.63 -2.43 -2.38
N ASP A 37 -9.35 -3.60 -2.92
CA ASP A 37 -10.31 -4.66 -3.17
C ASP A 37 -10.31 -5.65 -2.01
N PHE A 38 -11.47 -6.24 -1.78
CA PHE A 38 -11.63 -7.28 -0.77
C PHE A 38 -12.47 -8.43 -1.28
N LYS A 39 -12.29 -9.57 -0.64
CA LYS A 39 -13.25 -10.67 -0.71
C LYS A 39 -13.44 -11.32 0.65
N ILE A 40 -14.64 -11.85 0.86
CA ILE A 40 -15.04 -12.58 2.06
C ILE A 40 -15.90 -13.77 1.66
N SER A 41 -15.76 -14.89 2.34
CA SER A 41 -16.58 -16.08 2.10
C SER A 41 -18.06 -15.78 2.37
N HIS A 42 -18.93 -16.33 1.54
CA HIS A 42 -20.38 -16.34 1.75
C HIS A 42 -20.83 -17.78 1.98
N LEU A 43 -21.05 -18.12 3.26
CA LEU A 43 -21.49 -19.44 3.72
C LEU A 43 -20.57 -20.61 3.31
N GLY A 44 -19.33 -20.33 2.88
CA GLY A 44 -18.41 -21.35 2.36
C GLY A 44 -18.70 -21.80 0.92
N TYR A 45 -19.66 -21.18 0.23
CA TYR A 45 -20.06 -21.60 -1.13
C TYR A 45 -19.50 -20.70 -2.23
N SER A 46 -19.27 -19.43 -1.92
CA SER A 46 -18.83 -18.42 -2.88
C SER A 46 -18.11 -17.28 -2.16
N TYR A 47 -17.65 -16.29 -2.91
CA TYR A 47 -17.10 -15.05 -2.36
C TYR A 47 -18.02 -13.88 -2.66
N ILE A 48 -18.22 -13.01 -1.66
CA ILE A 48 -18.59 -11.63 -1.93
C ILE A 48 -17.29 -10.88 -2.19
N THR A 49 -17.20 -10.26 -3.37
CA THR A 49 -16.13 -9.32 -3.72
C THR A 49 -16.62 -7.89 -3.59
N GLY A 50 -15.73 -6.99 -3.27
CA GLY A 50 -16.01 -5.57 -3.24
C GLY A 50 -14.76 -4.72 -3.32
N THR A 51 -14.97 -3.42 -3.40
CA THR A 51 -13.92 -2.41 -3.47
C THR A 51 -14.34 -1.17 -2.68
N PHE A 52 -13.39 -0.35 -2.28
CA PHE A 52 -13.63 1.00 -1.78
C PHE A 52 -13.23 2.02 -2.85
N LYS A 53 -14.17 2.87 -3.26
CA LYS A 53 -13.99 3.78 -4.39
C LYS A 53 -13.24 5.07 -4.04
N ASP A 54 -13.16 5.40 -2.76
CA ASP A 54 -12.53 6.63 -2.29
C ASP A 54 -11.35 6.28 -1.37
N ILE A 55 -10.17 6.38 -1.94
CA ILE A 55 -8.88 6.05 -1.35
C ILE A 55 -7.97 7.26 -1.51
N ASP A 56 -7.29 7.64 -0.45
CA ASP A 56 -6.21 8.61 -0.47
C ASP A 56 -4.97 8.04 0.25
N GLY A 57 -3.83 8.69 0.05
CA GLY A 57 -2.62 8.29 0.71
C GLY A 57 -1.40 9.08 0.28
N LYS A 58 -0.34 8.91 1.06
CA LYS A 58 0.99 9.46 0.81
C LYS A 58 2.04 8.44 1.23
N PHE A 59 3.18 8.46 0.55
CA PHE A 59 4.28 7.60 0.92
C PHE A 59 5.62 8.22 0.54
N SER A 60 6.68 7.82 1.24
CA SER A 60 8.06 8.10 0.86
C SER A 60 8.71 6.81 0.37
N PHE A 61 9.41 6.87 -0.77
CA PHE A 61 10.05 5.70 -1.37
C PHE A 61 11.40 6.05 -2.01
N ASP A 62 12.37 5.18 -1.77
CA ASP A 62 13.66 5.10 -2.46
C ASP A 62 13.90 3.64 -2.86
N ALA A 63 13.98 3.36 -4.17
CA ALA A 63 14.25 2.02 -4.66
C ALA A 63 15.61 1.46 -4.18
N ALA A 64 16.58 2.33 -3.85
CA ALA A 64 17.87 1.91 -3.31
C ALA A 64 17.82 1.58 -1.82
N LYS A 65 16.79 2.06 -1.09
CA LYS A 65 16.61 1.88 0.36
C LYS A 65 15.13 1.70 0.71
N PRO A 66 14.48 0.63 0.22
CA PRO A 66 13.04 0.43 0.41
C PRO A 66 12.65 0.30 1.90
N GLU A 67 13.57 -0.13 2.77
CA GLU A 67 13.35 -0.24 4.22
C GLU A 67 13.10 1.10 4.92
N ASP A 68 13.54 2.22 4.33
CA ASP A 68 13.32 3.58 4.87
C ASP A 68 11.94 4.16 4.48
N SER A 69 11.13 3.39 3.74
CA SER A 69 9.83 3.84 3.25
C SER A 69 8.83 4.08 4.38
N LYS A 70 7.98 5.08 4.20
CA LYS A 70 6.83 5.36 5.07
C LYS A 70 5.57 5.43 4.22
N ILE A 71 4.49 4.83 4.68
CA ILE A 71 3.23 4.71 3.96
C ILE A 71 2.08 5.08 4.88
N GLU A 72 1.21 5.95 4.41
CA GLU A 72 -0.08 6.27 5.03
C GLU A 72 -1.18 6.17 3.98
N PHE A 73 -2.20 5.34 4.24
CA PHE A 73 -3.40 5.21 3.43
C PHE A 73 -4.64 5.56 4.26
N ASN A 74 -5.59 6.27 3.66
CA ASN A 74 -6.93 6.41 4.21
C ASN A 74 -7.97 5.96 3.18
N VAL A 75 -9.02 5.32 3.68
CA VAL A 75 -10.12 4.79 2.87
C VAL A 75 -11.42 5.30 3.46
N ARG A 76 -12.26 5.97 2.66
CA ARG A 76 -13.60 6.36 3.10
C ARG A 76 -14.49 5.13 3.08
N THR A 77 -14.90 4.65 4.26
CA THR A 77 -15.62 3.38 4.39
C THR A 77 -17.01 3.42 3.73
N ALA A 78 -17.63 4.60 3.67
CA ALA A 78 -18.89 4.84 2.96
C ALA A 78 -18.80 4.63 1.43
N SER A 79 -17.59 4.55 0.87
CA SER A 79 -17.36 4.31 -0.56
C SER A 79 -17.38 2.83 -0.95
N VAL A 80 -17.77 1.94 -0.04
CA VAL A 80 -17.89 0.51 -0.28
C VAL A 80 -18.82 0.21 -1.46
N PHE A 81 -18.39 -0.71 -2.32
CA PHE A 81 -19.16 -1.17 -3.45
C PHE A 81 -18.96 -2.66 -3.67
N THR A 82 -20.06 -3.40 -3.62
CA THR A 82 -20.09 -4.85 -3.84
C THR A 82 -21.00 -5.24 -5.01
N ASN A 83 -21.36 -4.27 -5.88
CA ASN A 83 -22.32 -4.46 -6.97
C ASN A 83 -23.73 -4.86 -6.49
N HIS A 84 -24.16 -4.40 -5.30
CA HIS A 84 -25.52 -4.64 -4.79
C HIS A 84 -25.91 -3.60 -3.73
N ALA A 85 -26.82 -2.68 -4.09
CA ALA A 85 -27.13 -1.50 -3.29
C ALA A 85 -27.57 -1.80 -1.84
N GLU A 86 -28.46 -2.78 -1.63
CA GLU A 86 -28.90 -3.12 -0.26
C GLU A 86 -27.78 -3.74 0.59
N ARG A 87 -26.81 -4.41 -0.05
CA ARG A 87 -25.67 -4.99 0.66
C ARG A 87 -24.68 -3.89 1.02
N ASP A 88 -24.41 -2.97 0.11
CA ASP A 88 -23.56 -1.81 0.37
C ASP A 88 -24.14 -0.96 1.51
N LYS A 89 -25.47 -0.76 1.52
CA LYS A 89 -26.19 -0.10 2.61
C LYS A 89 -26.07 -0.85 3.94
N HIS A 90 -26.19 -2.18 3.93
CA HIS A 90 -26.06 -2.99 5.16
C HIS A 90 -24.62 -2.96 5.70
N ILE A 91 -23.62 -3.15 4.84
CA ILE A 91 -22.20 -3.03 5.20
C ILE A 91 -21.87 -1.64 5.77
N SER A 92 -22.52 -0.58 5.27
CA SER A 92 -22.32 0.78 5.79
C SER A 92 -22.96 1.03 7.16
N SER A 93 -23.87 0.16 7.59
CA SER A 93 -24.65 0.35 8.82
C SER A 93 -23.86 0.02 10.09
N LYS A 94 -24.48 0.29 11.25
CA LYS A 94 -23.96 -0.06 12.58
C LYS A 94 -23.69 -1.55 12.81
N ASP A 95 -24.23 -2.41 11.95
CA ASP A 95 -24.00 -3.86 12.03
C ASP A 95 -22.60 -4.22 11.50
N PHE A 96 -21.94 -3.34 10.74
CA PHE A 96 -20.62 -3.58 10.13
C PHE A 96 -19.70 -2.37 10.28
N LEU A 97 -19.59 -1.51 9.27
CA LEU A 97 -18.57 -0.44 9.25
C LEU A 97 -18.97 0.79 10.08
N GLU A 98 -20.26 0.94 10.43
CA GLU A 98 -20.82 2.08 11.18
C GLU A 98 -20.29 3.43 10.63
N VAL A 99 -20.41 3.64 9.32
CA VAL A 99 -19.70 4.72 8.60
C VAL A 99 -20.07 6.13 9.07
N SER A 100 -21.24 6.29 9.70
CA SER A 100 -21.65 7.55 10.33
C SER A 100 -20.80 7.94 11.55
N LYS A 101 -20.14 6.96 12.17
CA LYS A 101 -19.29 7.13 13.35
C LYS A 101 -17.81 6.93 13.03
N TYR A 102 -17.50 5.95 12.17
CA TYR A 102 -16.14 5.65 11.72
C TYR A 102 -16.06 5.84 10.21
N ALA A 103 -15.95 7.09 9.79
CA ALA A 103 -15.94 7.48 8.38
C ALA A 103 -14.74 6.90 7.60
N ASP A 104 -13.61 6.70 8.29
CA ASP A 104 -12.35 6.33 7.66
C ASP A 104 -11.78 5.04 8.26
N ALA A 105 -11.22 4.19 7.38
CA ALA A 105 -10.21 3.23 7.75
C ALA A 105 -8.84 3.82 7.41
N LYS A 106 -7.86 3.65 8.31
CA LYS A 106 -6.53 4.26 8.16
C LYS A 106 -5.43 3.24 8.40
N PHE A 107 -4.44 3.20 7.51
CA PHE A 107 -3.23 2.40 7.67
C PHE A 107 -2.01 3.30 7.77
N VAL A 108 -1.14 3.05 8.76
CA VAL A 108 0.15 3.74 8.91
C VAL A 108 1.26 2.70 9.09
N SER A 109 2.22 2.67 8.16
CA SER A 109 3.35 1.75 8.24
C SER A 109 4.23 2.04 9.46
N THR A 110 4.71 0.99 10.11
CA THR A 110 5.68 1.06 11.21
C THR A 110 7.03 0.45 10.84
N SER A 111 7.08 -0.46 9.86
CA SER A 111 8.32 -1.03 9.34
C SER A 111 8.16 -1.60 7.93
N VAL A 112 9.19 -1.50 7.10
CA VAL A 112 9.29 -2.19 5.82
C VAL A 112 10.48 -3.13 5.86
N LYS A 113 10.26 -4.40 5.49
CA LYS A 113 11.30 -5.42 5.44
C LYS A 113 11.33 -6.08 4.07
N SER A 114 12.43 -5.92 3.33
CA SER A 114 12.63 -6.62 2.07
C SER A 114 12.59 -8.15 2.26
N THR A 115 11.92 -8.83 1.33
CA THR A 115 11.81 -10.29 1.28
C THR A 115 12.47 -10.88 0.02
N GLY A 116 13.22 -10.06 -0.72
CA GLY A 116 13.93 -10.45 -1.94
C GLY A 116 13.05 -10.28 -3.18
N LYS A 117 13.12 -11.25 -4.09
CA LYS A 117 12.38 -11.24 -5.35
C LYS A 117 11.36 -12.36 -5.42
N ASN A 118 10.18 -12.06 -5.97
CA ASN A 118 9.20 -13.10 -6.31
C ASN A 118 9.60 -13.86 -7.59
N ALA A 119 8.80 -14.86 -7.99
CA ALA A 119 9.05 -15.68 -9.18
C ALA A 119 9.08 -14.89 -10.50
N ALA A 120 8.47 -13.70 -10.54
CA ALA A 120 8.52 -12.79 -11.68
C ALA A 120 9.72 -11.83 -11.63
N GLY A 121 10.63 -11.99 -10.67
CA GLY A 121 11.83 -11.18 -10.51
C GLY A 121 11.57 -9.77 -9.96
N LYS A 122 10.37 -9.50 -9.42
CA LYS A 122 10.00 -8.22 -8.81
C LYS A 122 10.42 -8.18 -7.34
N GLU A 123 10.91 -7.04 -6.89
CA GLU A 123 11.25 -6.83 -5.47
C GLU A 123 9.99 -6.92 -4.60
N THR A 124 10.09 -7.61 -3.47
CA THR A 124 9.00 -7.79 -2.51
C THR A 124 9.40 -7.37 -1.11
N ALA A 125 8.41 -6.98 -0.31
CA ALA A 125 8.61 -6.61 1.07
C ALA A 125 7.40 -6.98 1.94
N ASP A 126 7.64 -7.26 3.21
CA ASP A 126 6.62 -7.26 4.24
C ASP A 126 6.54 -5.85 4.84
N VAL A 127 5.37 -5.21 4.69
CA VAL A 127 5.07 -3.88 5.25
C VAL A 127 4.19 -4.06 6.48
N THR A 128 4.77 -3.90 7.66
CA THR A 128 4.02 -3.90 8.92
C THR A 128 3.48 -2.50 9.17
N GLY A 129 2.24 -2.41 9.65
CA GLY A 129 1.66 -1.13 10.04
C GLY A 129 0.39 -1.28 10.85
N ASP A 130 -0.03 -0.17 11.44
CA ASP A 130 -1.23 -0.07 12.26
C ASP A 130 -2.43 0.22 11.36
N LEU A 131 -3.36 -0.73 11.29
CA LEU A 131 -4.67 -0.55 10.70
C LEU A 131 -5.65 -0.10 11.77
N THR A 132 -6.26 1.06 11.58
CA THR A 132 -7.42 1.52 12.35
C THR A 132 -8.67 1.33 11.52
N LEU A 133 -9.59 0.51 12.01
CA LEU A 133 -10.88 0.22 11.37
C LEU A 133 -11.95 0.12 12.46
N HIS A 134 -13.09 0.80 12.25
CA HIS A 134 -14.22 0.82 13.19
C HIS A 134 -13.76 1.17 14.65
N GLY A 135 -12.87 2.16 14.75
CA GLY A 135 -12.34 2.67 16.02
C GLY A 135 -11.34 1.76 16.74
N VAL A 136 -10.98 0.62 16.18
CA VAL A 136 -9.99 -0.31 16.75
C VAL A 136 -8.71 -0.28 15.91
N THR A 137 -7.57 -0.15 16.58
CA THR A 137 -6.24 -0.19 15.94
C THR A 137 -5.55 -1.52 16.19
N LYS A 138 -5.07 -2.18 15.13
CA LYS A 138 -4.32 -3.44 15.19
C LYS A 138 -3.15 -3.42 14.21
N PRO A 139 -1.99 -4.01 14.57
CA PRO A 139 -0.92 -4.21 13.63
C PRO A 139 -1.28 -5.30 12.63
N ILE A 140 -1.04 -5.04 11.35
CA ILE A 140 -1.18 -6.00 10.25
C ILE A 140 0.11 -6.01 9.41
N VAL A 141 0.28 -7.05 8.60
CA VAL A 141 1.37 -7.15 7.62
C VAL A 141 0.78 -7.21 6.22
N VAL A 142 1.22 -6.29 5.35
CA VAL A 142 0.90 -6.28 3.92
C VAL A 142 2.09 -6.83 3.15
N LYS A 143 1.87 -7.89 2.38
CA LYS A 143 2.86 -8.48 1.48
C LYS A 143 2.90 -7.67 0.20
N ALA A 144 3.84 -6.74 0.09
CA ALA A 144 3.95 -5.79 -1.00
C ALA A 144 4.90 -6.29 -2.11
N THR A 145 4.59 -5.92 -3.34
CA THR A 145 5.45 -6.09 -4.51
C THR A 145 5.62 -4.74 -5.19
N PHE A 146 6.86 -4.37 -5.49
CA PHE A 146 7.17 -3.22 -6.32
C PHE A 146 6.97 -3.56 -7.80
N LEU A 147 6.08 -2.84 -8.48
CA LEU A 147 5.71 -3.12 -9.87
C LEU A 147 6.62 -2.37 -10.85
N GLY A 148 6.97 -1.13 -10.55
CA GLY A 148 7.88 -0.30 -11.34
C GLY A 148 7.76 1.19 -11.04
N GLU A 149 8.67 1.99 -11.61
CA GLU A 149 8.65 3.45 -11.51
C GLU A 149 9.20 4.09 -12.79
N GLY A 150 8.87 5.37 -13.04
CA GLY A 150 9.35 6.07 -14.22
C GLY A 150 8.66 7.40 -14.50
N LYS A 151 9.13 8.09 -15.55
CA LYS A 151 8.46 9.29 -16.09
C LYS A 151 7.11 8.92 -16.68
N ASP A 152 6.11 9.74 -16.42
CA ASP A 152 4.78 9.56 -17.01
C ASP A 152 4.60 10.43 -18.29
N PRO A 153 3.56 10.16 -19.11
CA PRO A 153 3.28 10.93 -20.32
C PRO A 153 2.92 12.41 -20.10
N TRP A 154 2.66 12.83 -18.85
CA TRP A 154 2.22 14.17 -18.49
C TRP A 154 3.32 15.01 -17.84
N GLY A 155 4.56 14.51 -17.84
CA GLY A 155 5.73 15.20 -17.30
C GLY A 155 5.98 14.98 -15.81
N GLY A 156 5.24 14.08 -15.18
CA GLY A 156 5.44 13.61 -13.81
C GLY A 156 6.39 12.42 -13.70
N TYR A 157 6.50 11.89 -12.49
CA TYR A 157 7.20 10.64 -12.18
C TYR A 157 6.33 9.80 -11.26
N ARG A 158 6.24 8.50 -11.52
CA ARG A 158 5.35 7.58 -10.81
C ARG A 158 6.08 6.38 -10.25
N ALA A 159 5.56 5.82 -9.16
CA ALA A 159 5.97 4.53 -8.61
C ALA A 159 4.71 3.70 -8.29
N GLY A 160 4.70 2.44 -8.71
CA GLY A 160 3.55 1.54 -8.61
C GLY A 160 3.82 0.30 -7.76
N PHE A 161 2.83 -0.10 -6.99
CA PHE A 161 2.91 -1.21 -6.03
C PHE A 161 1.61 -2.01 -6.02
N GLU A 162 1.73 -3.28 -5.66
CA GLU A 162 0.58 -4.07 -5.20
C GLU A 162 0.86 -4.68 -3.83
N GLY A 163 -0.19 -5.08 -3.13
CA GLY A 163 -0.11 -5.68 -1.81
C GLY A 163 -1.25 -6.66 -1.54
N THR A 164 -0.97 -7.67 -0.72
CA THR A 164 -2.00 -8.58 -0.21
C THR A 164 -1.91 -8.70 1.30
N THR A 165 -3.06 -8.86 1.96
CA THR A 165 -3.13 -9.20 3.38
C THR A 165 -4.44 -9.89 3.69
N SER A 166 -4.55 -10.45 4.89
CA SER A 166 -5.82 -10.96 5.42
C SER A 166 -6.00 -10.46 6.84
N ILE A 167 -7.20 -9.96 7.12
CA ILE A 167 -7.61 -9.47 8.43
C ILE A 167 -8.81 -10.27 8.92
N LYS A 168 -9.06 -10.30 10.23
CA LYS A 168 -10.31 -10.83 10.77
C LYS A 168 -11.26 -9.68 11.07
N ARG A 169 -12.49 -9.78 10.57
CA ARG A 169 -13.55 -8.83 10.85
C ARG A 169 -13.79 -8.68 12.35
N SER A 170 -13.76 -9.78 13.08
CA SER A 170 -13.94 -9.84 14.54
C SER A 170 -12.87 -9.10 15.35
N ASP A 171 -11.69 -8.81 14.77
CA ASP A 171 -10.63 -8.07 15.46
C ASP A 171 -10.89 -6.56 15.54
N PHE A 172 -11.81 -6.02 14.71
CA PHE A 172 -12.04 -4.60 14.52
C PHE A 172 -13.41 -4.13 15.03
N GLY A 173 -13.79 -4.57 16.24
CA GLY A 173 -15.02 -4.16 16.89
C GLY A 173 -16.16 -5.18 16.74
N LYS A 174 -17.37 -4.79 17.17
CA LYS A 174 -18.52 -5.69 17.27
C LYS A 174 -19.33 -5.75 15.98
N MET A 175 -18.67 -6.07 14.87
CA MET A 175 -19.36 -6.32 13.61
C MET A 175 -20.20 -7.61 13.71
N MET A 176 -21.34 -7.65 13.03
CA MET A 176 -22.28 -8.77 12.99
C MET A 176 -21.59 -10.08 12.57
N ASP A 177 -21.83 -11.15 13.32
CA ASP A 177 -21.31 -12.47 12.98
C ASP A 177 -21.97 -13.04 11.71
N LEU A 178 -21.13 -13.47 10.77
CA LEU A 178 -21.51 -14.05 9.48
C LEU A 178 -21.22 -15.56 9.41
N GLY A 179 -20.86 -16.16 10.55
CA GLY A 179 -20.47 -17.55 10.69
C GLY A 179 -18.95 -17.78 10.56
N PRO A 180 -18.48 -18.99 10.92
CA PRO A 180 -17.05 -19.28 11.08
C PRO A 180 -16.26 -19.22 9.76
N GLN A 181 -16.92 -19.35 8.62
CA GLN A 181 -16.29 -19.25 7.29
C GLN A 181 -16.07 -17.80 6.86
N SER A 182 -16.71 -16.84 7.53
CA SER A 182 -16.88 -15.45 7.07
C SER A 182 -16.27 -14.44 8.05
N ASP A 183 -15.17 -14.82 8.72
CA ASP A 183 -14.43 -13.93 9.61
C ASP A 183 -13.18 -13.37 8.94
N ALA A 184 -12.49 -14.17 8.11
CA ALA A 184 -11.35 -13.71 7.33
C ALA A 184 -11.79 -12.87 6.13
N VAL A 185 -11.26 -11.66 6.04
CA VAL A 185 -11.36 -10.77 4.88
C VAL A 185 -10.00 -10.74 4.21
N GLU A 186 -9.95 -11.15 2.95
CA GLU A 186 -8.74 -11.05 2.13
C GLU A 186 -8.76 -9.70 1.41
N LEU A 187 -7.64 -8.99 1.44
CA LEU A 187 -7.45 -7.68 0.83
C LEU A 187 -6.41 -7.77 -0.28
N TYR A 188 -6.72 -7.15 -1.42
CA TYR A 188 -5.80 -6.87 -2.50
C TYR A 188 -5.74 -5.35 -2.69
N ILE A 189 -4.52 -4.82 -2.73
CA ILE A 189 -4.26 -3.39 -2.85
C ILE A 189 -3.38 -3.21 -4.09
N SER A 190 -3.69 -2.23 -4.93
CA SER A 190 -2.86 -1.86 -6.07
C SER A 190 -2.94 -0.37 -6.28
N PHE A 191 -1.81 0.32 -6.37
CA PHE A 191 -1.81 1.77 -6.53
C PHE A 191 -0.55 2.29 -7.21
N GLU A 192 -0.70 3.47 -7.82
CA GLU A 192 0.38 4.33 -8.25
C GLU A 192 0.45 5.58 -7.38
N GLY A 193 1.66 6.05 -7.10
CA GLY A 193 1.90 7.38 -6.55
C GLY A 193 2.51 8.31 -7.59
N VAL A 194 2.09 9.57 -7.59
CA VAL A 194 2.75 10.65 -8.33
C VAL A 194 3.74 11.34 -7.40
N LYS A 195 4.99 11.46 -7.85
CA LYS A 195 6.07 12.10 -7.10
C LYS A 195 5.73 13.57 -6.83
N ALA A 196 5.84 13.98 -5.58
CA ALA A 196 5.70 15.37 -5.18
C ALA A 196 6.78 16.24 -5.84
N LYS A 197 6.42 17.50 -6.15
CA LYS A 197 7.32 18.47 -6.76
C LYS A 197 8.30 19.07 -5.76
#